data_AF-K1TPT0-F1
#
_entry.id   AF-K1TPT0-F1
#
_cell.length_a   1.000
_cell.length_b   1.000
_cell.length_c   1.000
_cell.angle_alpha   90.00
_cell.angle_beta   90.00
_cell.angle_gamma   90.00
#
_symmetry.space_group_name_H-M   'P 1'
#
loop_
_entity.id
_entity.type
_entity.pdbx_description
1 polymer ?
#
loop_
_entity_poly.entity_id
_entity_poly.type
_entity_poly.pdbx_seq_one_letter_code
_entity_poly.pdbx_strand_id
1 'polypeptide(L)'
;FHDDKKVLMTVSSITIVVFFLVYCASALSAGGQLFESVFGIDYHVALTIGALVVLVYTFLGGFTAVCVTDFIQGMLMLVGILAVPLFAYHFLTTGGTTLSAGLEASGADSANFLNLMKNGDGSNNIVSVISGLGWGLGYFGMPHILVRFMAVRDEKEMTKSKATAISWVALSLGFAVFIGILGRAYLPELVNGNNEKVFIEMIKKVFTVEMRAPFIAGLFLCGI
;
A
#
# COMPACT_ATOMS: atom_id res chain seq x y z
N PHE A 1 -25.33 18.08 19.47
CA PHE A 1 -24.59 19.33 19.22
C PHE A 1 -24.54 20.30 20.41
N HIS A 2 -24.85 19.87 21.64
CA HIS A 2 -24.67 20.69 22.86
C HIS A 2 -23.91 19.89 23.91
N ASP A 3 -22.58 20.00 23.91
CA ASP A 3 -21.72 19.40 24.93
C ASP A 3 -20.87 20.49 25.57
N ASP A 4 -21.39 21.11 26.64
CA ASP A 4 -20.82 22.26 27.35
C ASP A 4 -19.46 21.98 28.00
N LYS A 5 -19.12 20.71 28.24
CA LYS A 5 -17.88 20.37 28.96
C LYS A 5 -16.71 20.09 28.03
N LYS A 6 -16.92 19.99 26.71
CA LYS A 6 -15.92 19.59 25.69
C LYS A 6 -15.15 18.30 26.04
N VAL A 7 -15.54 17.53 27.05
CA VAL A 7 -14.80 16.36 27.56
C VAL A 7 -14.78 15.26 26.50
N LEU A 8 -15.91 15.00 25.84
CA LEU A 8 -15.98 14.05 24.73
C LEU A 8 -15.09 14.49 23.56
N MET A 9 -15.02 15.81 23.31
CA MET A 9 -14.16 16.41 22.29
C MET A 9 -12.68 16.25 22.64
N THR A 10 -12.28 16.54 23.88
CA THR A 10 -10.90 16.41 24.36
C THR A 10 -10.44 14.96 24.36
N VAL A 11 -11.25 14.02 24.87
CA VAL A 11 -10.95 12.59 24.86
C VAL A 11 -10.83 12.07 23.43
N SER A 12 -11.74 12.49 22.53
CA SER A 12 -11.68 12.12 21.11
C SER A 12 -10.44 12.70 20.43
N SER A 13 -10.10 13.96 20.68
CA SER A 13 -8.90 14.60 20.13
C SER A 13 -7.62 13.93 20.61
N ILE A 14 -7.49 13.61 21.90
CA ILE A 14 -6.31 12.89 22.43
C ILE A 14 -6.21 11.51 21.77
N THR A 15 -7.32 10.79 21.71
CA THR A 15 -7.37 9.46 21.06
C THR A 15 -6.93 9.56 19.60
N ILE A 16 -7.48 10.51 18.84
CA ILE A 16 -7.09 10.74 17.44
C ILE A 16 -5.60 11.05 17.33
N VAL A 17 -5.05 11.92 18.18
CA VAL A 17 -3.61 12.28 18.14
C VAL A 17 -2.73 11.06 18.37
N VAL A 18 -3.04 10.22 19.36
CA VAL A 18 -2.25 9.01 19.66
C VAL A 18 -2.28 8.02 18.48
N PHE A 19 -3.48 7.71 17.95
CA PHE A 19 -3.59 6.79 16.81
C PHE A 19 -2.99 7.36 15.53
N PHE A 20 -3.11 8.67 15.30
CA PHE A 20 -2.53 9.33 14.13
C PHE A 20 -1.00 9.38 14.20
N LEU A 21 -0.42 9.49 15.41
CA LEU A 21 1.01 9.39 15.60
C LEU A 21 1.53 7.99 15.23
N VAL A 22 0.87 6.93 15.70
CA VAL A 22 1.23 5.54 15.33
C VAL A 22 1.07 5.32 13.82
N TYR A 23 0.01 5.84 13.22
CA TYR A 23 -0.20 5.79 11.77
C TYR A 23 0.92 6.50 10.99
N CYS A 24 1.29 7.72 11.40
CA CYS A 24 2.38 8.48 10.80
C CYS A 24 3.73 7.77 10.97
N ALA A 25 3.98 7.19 12.15
CA ALA A 25 5.19 6.40 12.41
C ALA A 25 5.27 5.16 11.53
N SER A 26 4.13 4.47 11.31
CA SER A 26 4.06 3.31 10.40
C SER A 26 4.34 3.71 8.94
N ALA A 27 3.75 4.81 8.47
CA ALA A 27 4.00 5.33 7.12
C ALA A 27 5.48 5.72 6.93
N LEU A 28 6.08 6.38 7.93
CA LEU A 28 7.49 6.75 7.90
C LEU A 28 8.41 5.51 7.93
N SER A 29 8.05 4.49 8.72
CA SER A 29 8.77 3.21 8.78
C SER A 29 8.76 2.50 7.42
N ALA A 30 7.61 2.44 6.74
CA ALA A 30 7.50 1.88 5.40
C ALA A 30 8.36 2.64 4.37
N GLY A 31 8.36 3.98 4.42
CA GLY A 31 9.24 4.81 3.61
C GLY A 31 10.73 4.55 3.90
N GLY A 32 11.10 4.43 5.19
CA GLY A 32 12.46 4.11 5.60
C GLY A 32 12.94 2.76 5.07
N GLN A 33 12.09 1.72 5.13
CA GLN A 33 12.38 0.41 4.54
C GLN A 33 12.57 0.48 3.01
N LEU A 34 11.82 1.35 2.32
CA LEU A 34 11.99 1.57 0.88
C LEU A 34 13.35 2.18 0.57
N PHE A 35 13.73 3.26 1.28
CA PHE A 35 15.04 3.88 1.09
C PHE A 35 16.20 2.94 1.44
N GLU A 36 16.06 2.16 2.51
CA GLU A 36 17.02 1.11 2.89
C GLU A 36 17.16 0.07 1.77
N SER A 37 16.05 -0.48 1.28
CA SER A 37 16.06 -1.49 0.22
C SER A 37 16.59 -0.96 -1.13
N VAL A 38 16.39 0.32 -1.45
CA VAL A 38 16.78 0.90 -2.74
C VAL A 38 18.23 1.37 -2.74
N PHE A 39 18.65 2.12 -1.71
CA PHE A 39 19.97 2.74 -1.65
C PHE A 39 20.99 1.91 -0.86
N GLY A 40 20.55 0.89 -0.13
CA GLY A 40 21.42 0.07 0.72
C GLY A 40 22.00 0.85 1.91
N ILE A 41 21.37 1.96 2.29
CA ILE A 41 21.77 2.83 3.41
C ILE A 41 21.10 2.31 4.69
N ASP A 42 21.75 2.50 5.83
CA ASP A 42 21.19 2.17 7.14
C ASP A 42 19.78 2.75 7.35
N TYR A 43 18.87 1.92 7.87
CA TYR A 43 17.46 2.25 8.10
C TYR A 43 17.27 3.54 8.91
N HIS A 44 18.08 3.79 9.94
CA HIS A 44 17.94 4.98 10.77
C HIS A 44 18.32 6.25 10.01
N VAL A 45 19.35 6.19 9.17
CA VAL A 45 19.79 7.30 8.32
C VAL A 45 18.74 7.56 7.23
N ALA A 46 18.28 6.51 6.56
CA ALA A 46 17.24 6.56 5.54
C ALA A 46 15.93 7.19 6.07
N LEU A 47 15.47 6.75 7.24
CA LEU A 47 14.27 7.27 7.90
C LEU A 47 14.43 8.75 8.27
N THR A 48 15.58 9.15 8.81
CA THR A 48 15.83 10.54 9.22
C THR A 48 15.83 11.50 8.02
N ILE A 49 16.48 11.12 6.92
CA ILE A 49 16.51 11.92 5.69
C ILE A 49 15.11 12.00 5.08
N GLY A 50 14.40 10.86 4.98
CA GLY A 50 13.04 10.83 4.46
C GLY A 50 12.08 11.73 5.26
N ALA A 51 12.14 11.66 6.60
CA ALA A 51 11.34 12.52 7.47
C ALA A 51 11.63 14.01 7.25
N LEU A 52 12.91 14.39 7.14
CA LEU A 52 13.33 15.78 6.98
C LEU A 52 12.83 16.36 5.64
N VAL A 53 13.00 15.61 4.55
CA VAL A 53 12.50 16.02 3.23
C VAL A 53 10.98 16.22 3.25
N VAL A 54 10.25 15.27 3.84
CA VAL A 54 8.79 15.34 3.98
C VAL A 54 8.36 16.57 4.76
N LEU A 55 9.01 16.87 5.88
CA LEU A 55 8.70 18.07 6.67
C LEU A 55 8.93 19.34 5.85
N VAL A 56 10.08 19.48 5.19
CA VAL A 56 10.44 20.71 4.45
C VAL A 56 9.43 21.01 3.34
N TYR A 57 9.08 20.04 2.49
CA TYR A 57 8.13 20.31 1.41
C TYR A 57 6.69 20.51 1.92
N THR A 58 6.32 19.86 3.04
CA THR A 58 5.00 20.04 3.66
C THR A 58 4.82 21.47 4.18
N PHE A 59 5.87 22.07 4.76
CA PHE A 59 5.83 23.47 5.21
C PHE A 59 5.81 24.48 4.06
N LEU A 60 6.43 24.18 2.92
CA LEU A 60 6.61 25.11 1.81
C LEU A 60 5.48 25.09 0.75
N GLY A 61 4.80 23.95 0.56
CA GLY A 61 3.96 23.73 -0.63
C GLY A 61 2.53 24.31 -0.59
N GLY A 62 1.91 24.43 0.58
CA GLY A 62 0.48 24.79 0.68
C GLY A 62 -0.47 23.71 0.09
N PHE A 63 -1.79 23.91 0.23
CA PHE A 63 -2.79 22.87 -0.10
C PHE A 63 -2.83 22.49 -1.59
N THR A 64 -2.68 23.46 -2.50
CA THR A 64 -2.76 23.21 -3.95
C THR A 64 -1.57 22.41 -4.47
N ALA A 65 -0.35 22.68 -4.00
CA ALA A 65 0.83 21.92 -4.43
C ALA A 65 0.72 20.47 -3.97
N VAL A 66 0.26 20.24 -2.73
CA VAL A 66 0.03 18.90 -2.17
C VAL A 66 -1.00 18.12 -3.01
N CYS A 67 -2.09 18.75 -3.42
CA CYS A 67 -3.08 18.08 -4.27
C CYS A 67 -2.51 17.64 -5.64
N VAL A 68 -1.64 18.45 -6.25
CA VAL A 68 -1.04 18.11 -7.55
C VAL A 68 0.01 17.00 -7.37
N THR A 69 0.81 17.04 -6.32
CA THR A 69 1.78 15.97 -6.03
C THR A 69 1.09 14.66 -5.69
N ASP A 70 0.01 14.69 -4.89
CA ASP A 70 -0.81 13.51 -4.57
C ASP A 70 -1.39 12.88 -5.85
N PHE A 71 -1.83 13.71 -6.81
CA PHE A 71 -2.36 13.22 -8.08
C PHE A 71 -1.28 12.53 -8.94
N ILE A 72 -0.11 13.15 -9.09
CA ILE A 72 1.00 12.58 -9.87
C ILE A 72 1.51 11.29 -9.21
N GLN A 73 1.69 11.30 -7.90
CA GLN A 73 2.12 10.12 -7.14
C GLN A 73 1.10 8.98 -7.23
N GLY A 74 -0.20 9.29 -7.08
CA GLY A 74 -1.27 8.31 -7.24
C GLY A 74 -1.34 7.69 -8.64
N MET A 75 -1.10 8.49 -9.69
CA MET A 75 -1.01 7.99 -11.07
C MET A 75 0.18 7.05 -11.26
N LEU A 76 1.36 7.43 -10.76
CA LEU A 76 2.58 6.60 -10.84
C LEU A 76 2.39 5.29 -10.07
N MET A 77 1.82 5.34 -8.86
CA MET A 77 1.54 4.17 -8.04
C MET A 77 0.55 3.22 -8.73
N LEU A 78 -0.48 3.75 -9.41
CA LEU A 78 -1.42 2.93 -10.17
C LEU A 78 -0.72 2.18 -11.30
N VAL A 79 0.11 2.88 -12.08
CA VAL A 79 0.86 2.23 -13.17
C VAL A 79 1.81 1.18 -12.61
N GLY A 80 2.46 1.44 -11.49
CA GLY A 80 3.32 0.47 -10.80
C GLY A 80 2.54 -0.78 -10.36
N ILE A 81 1.43 -0.61 -9.64
CA ILE A 81 0.58 -1.71 -9.17
C ILE A 81 0.01 -2.54 -10.33
N LEU A 82 -0.27 -1.92 -11.48
CA LEU A 82 -0.74 -2.63 -12.67
C LEU A 82 0.39 -3.37 -13.40
N ALA A 83 1.51 -2.70 -13.62
CA ALA A 83 2.60 -3.23 -14.44
C ALA A 83 3.39 -4.34 -13.72
N VAL A 84 3.74 -4.13 -12.45
CA VAL A 84 4.60 -5.03 -11.66
C VAL A 84 4.11 -6.49 -11.67
N PRO A 85 2.86 -6.81 -11.31
CA PRO A 85 2.39 -8.20 -11.32
C PRO A 85 2.24 -8.79 -12.73
N LEU A 86 1.91 -7.98 -13.74
CA LEU A 86 1.85 -8.46 -15.13
C LEU A 86 3.22 -8.90 -15.63
N PHE A 87 4.25 -8.09 -15.39
CA PHE A 87 5.62 -8.45 -15.75
C PHE A 87 6.14 -9.60 -14.89
N ALA A 88 5.88 -9.60 -13.58
CA ALA A 88 6.26 -10.71 -12.69
C ALA A 88 5.66 -12.04 -13.16
N TYR A 89 4.38 -12.05 -13.53
CA TYR A 89 3.72 -13.23 -14.10
C TYR A 89 4.36 -13.66 -15.42
N HIS A 90 4.62 -12.71 -16.33
CA HIS A 90 5.25 -13.02 -17.63
C HIS A 90 6.65 -13.64 -17.48
N PHE A 91 7.49 -13.10 -16.59
CA PHE A 91 8.81 -13.66 -16.32
C PHE A 91 8.74 -15.03 -15.65
N LEU A 92 7.80 -15.23 -14.71
CA LEU A 92 7.55 -16.54 -14.09
C LEU A 92 7.20 -17.61 -15.14
N THR A 93 6.29 -17.30 -16.06
CA THR A 93 5.89 -18.24 -17.13
C THR A 93 6.97 -18.46 -18.18
N THR A 94 7.77 -17.43 -18.47
CA THR A 94 8.88 -17.53 -19.43
C THR A 94 10.03 -18.36 -18.86
N GLY A 95 10.21 -18.35 -17.53
CA GLY A 95 11.10 -19.25 -16.81
C GLY A 95 10.62 -20.71 -16.72
N GLY A 96 9.54 -21.07 -17.42
CA GLY A 96 9.03 -22.44 -17.50
C GLY A 96 8.30 -22.95 -16.25
N THR A 97 8.06 -22.08 -15.27
CA THR A 97 7.39 -22.43 -14.01
C THR A 97 5.94 -21.92 -14.04
N THR A 98 4.96 -22.78 -13.78
CA THR A 98 3.56 -22.34 -13.62
C THR A 98 3.38 -21.67 -12.26
N LEU A 99 2.37 -20.79 -12.14
CA LEU A 99 2.02 -20.16 -10.86
C LEU A 99 1.83 -21.19 -9.74
N SER A 100 1.18 -22.33 -10.05
CA SER A 100 0.98 -23.44 -9.11
C SER A 100 2.29 -24.07 -8.65
N ALA A 101 3.25 -24.28 -9.55
CA ALA A 101 4.56 -24.84 -9.21
C ALA A 101 5.39 -23.85 -8.38
N GLY A 102 5.30 -22.54 -8.64
CA GLY A 102 5.95 -21.51 -7.83
C GLY A 102 5.38 -21.40 -6.40
N LEU A 103 4.06 -21.54 -6.24
CA LEU A 103 3.43 -21.57 -4.92
C LEU A 103 3.82 -22.84 -4.13
N GLU A 104 3.81 -23.99 -4.79
CA GLU A 104 4.22 -25.27 -4.18
C GLU A 104 5.70 -25.26 -3.77
N ALA A 105 6.57 -24.67 -4.60
CA ALA A 105 7.99 -24.49 -4.29
C ALA A 105 8.22 -23.55 -3.09
N SER A 106 7.32 -22.59 -2.86
CA SER A 106 7.31 -21.74 -1.66
C SER A 106 6.77 -22.47 -0.41
N GLY A 107 6.36 -23.74 -0.51
CA GLY A 107 5.75 -24.49 0.58
C GLY A 107 4.30 -24.07 0.90
N ALA A 108 3.65 -23.33 -0.01
CA ALA A 108 2.24 -23.02 0.10
C ALA A 108 1.42 -24.07 -0.65
N ASP A 109 0.37 -24.58 -0.02
CA ASP A 109 -0.59 -25.42 -0.73
C ASP A 109 -1.39 -24.54 -1.70
N SER A 110 -1.10 -24.68 -3.00
CA SER A 110 -1.69 -23.87 -4.08
C SER A 110 -3.22 -23.88 -4.06
N ALA A 111 -3.84 -24.99 -3.64
CA ALA A 111 -5.29 -25.14 -3.61
C ALA A 111 -5.95 -24.39 -2.46
N ASN A 112 -5.28 -24.28 -1.30
CA ASN A 112 -5.78 -23.53 -0.16
C ASN A 112 -5.39 -22.05 -0.19
N PHE A 113 -4.23 -21.69 -0.75
CA PHE A 113 -3.75 -20.30 -0.80
C PHE A 113 -4.49 -19.43 -1.82
N LEU A 114 -4.99 -20.03 -2.91
CA LEU A 114 -5.80 -19.34 -3.92
C LEU A 114 -7.28 -19.28 -3.55
N ASN A 115 -7.69 -19.91 -2.45
CA ASN A 115 -9.09 -19.95 -2.05
C ASN A 115 -9.41 -18.77 -1.12
N LEU A 116 -10.20 -17.82 -1.62
CA LEU A 116 -10.63 -16.63 -0.87
C LEU A 116 -11.36 -16.93 0.46
N MET A 117 -11.88 -18.14 0.64
CA MET A 117 -12.67 -18.55 1.81
C MET A 117 -11.89 -19.40 2.83
N LYS A 118 -10.64 -19.78 2.53
CA LYS A 118 -9.80 -20.59 3.43
C LYS A 118 -8.50 -19.86 3.76
N ASN A 119 -7.99 -20.07 4.96
CA ASN A 119 -6.64 -19.65 5.32
C ASN A 119 -5.61 -20.61 4.70
N GLY A 120 -4.35 -20.19 4.63
CA GLY A 120 -3.25 -21.04 4.15
C GLY A 120 -3.06 -22.36 4.93
N ASP A 121 -3.72 -22.51 6.09
CA ASP A 121 -3.79 -23.73 6.91
C ASP A 121 -5.06 -24.59 6.66
N GLY A 122 -5.97 -24.16 5.79
CA GLY A 122 -7.24 -24.82 5.50
C GLY A 122 -8.42 -24.45 6.41
N SER A 123 -8.23 -23.58 7.41
CA SER A 123 -9.28 -23.14 8.34
C SER A 123 -10.23 -22.08 7.72
N ASN A 124 -11.49 -22.10 8.13
CA ASN A 124 -12.53 -21.20 7.61
C ASN A 124 -12.26 -19.74 7.98
N ASN A 125 -12.24 -18.88 6.98
CA ASN A 125 -11.76 -17.50 7.10
C ASN A 125 -12.77 -16.49 7.64
N ILE A 126 -13.90 -16.93 8.23
CA ILE A 126 -15.02 -16.05 8.59
C ILE A 126 -14.58 -14.97 9.59
N VAL A 127 -13.79 -15.33 10.60
CA VAL A 127 -13.31 -14.38 11.62
C VAL A 127 -12.33 -13.37 11.02
N SER A 128 -11.42 -13.79 10.16
CA SER A 128 -10.48 -12.87 9.49
C SER A 128 -11.19 -11.96 8.48
N VAL A 129 -12.19 -12.48 7.76
CA VAL A 129 -13.01 -11.69 6.83
C VAL A 129 -13.79 -10.62 7.61
N ILE A 130 -14.43 -10.99 8.72
CA ILE A 130 -15.13 -10.03 9.59
C ILE A 130 -14.15 -9.00 10.17
N SER A 131 -12.96 -9.43 10.59
CA SER A 131 -11.91 -8.53 11.10
C SER A 131 -11.41 -7.57 10.02
N GLY A 132 -11.25 -8.03 8.78
CA GLY A 132 -10.87 -7.22 7.62
C GLY A 132 -11.96 -6.23 7.21
N LEU A 133 -13.24 -6.60 7.34
CA LEU A 133 -14.37 -5.67 7.15
C LEU A 133 -14.37 -4.55 8.21
N GLY A 134 -13.90 -4.84 9.43
CA GLY A 134 -13.69 -3.83 10.48
C GLY A 134 -12.68 -2.74 10.07
N TRP A 135 -11.65 -3.10 9.31
CA TRP A 135 -10.69 -2.16 8.74
C TRP A 135 -11.35 -1.20 7.74
N GLY A 136 -12.22 -1.71 6.88
CA GLY A 136 -12.99 -0.90 5.92
C GLY A 136 -13.96 0.08 6.59
N LEU A 137 -14.58 -0.33 7.70
CA LEU A 137 -15.47 0.54 8.49
C LEU A 137 -14.70 1.66 9.21
N GLY A 138 -13.47 1.40 9.67
CA GLY A 138 -12.62 2.40 10.31
C GLY A 138 -12.26 3.59 9.41
N TYR A 139 -12.23 3.38 8.09
CA TYR A 139 -11.90 4.42 7.11
C TYR A 139 -12.90 5.59 7.12
N PHE A 140 -14.18 5.33 7.43
CA PHE A 140 -15.22 6.37 7.52
C PHE A 140 -15.02 7.34 8.70
N GLY A 141 -14.24 6.95 9.72
CA GLY A 141 -13.99 7.76 10.91
C GLY A 141 -12.78 8.69 10.82
N MET A 142 -12.01 8.62 9.73
CA MET A 142 -10.76 9.36 9.62
C MET A 142 -11.00 10.82 9.26
N PRO A 143 -10.65 11.79 10.13
CA PRO A 143 -11.00 13.20 9.93
C PRO A 143 -10.34 13.79 8.68
N HIS A 144 -9.11 13.37 8.34
CA HIS A 144 -8.39 13.88 7.16
C HIS A 144 -9.10 13.55 5.83
N ILE A 145 -9.85 12.45 5.77
CA ILE A 145 -10.62 12.02 4.59
C ILE A 145 -11.97 12.74 4.57
N LEU A 146 -12.63 12.84 5.73
CA LEU A 146 -13.89 13.56 5.88
C LEU A 146 -13.76 15.04 5.46
N VAL A 147 -12.66 15.72 5.84
CA VAL A 147 -12.43 17.11 5.42
C VAL A 147 -12.24 17.23 3.91
N ARG A 148 -11.62 16.24 3.25
CA ARG A 148 -11.52 16.19 1.78
C ARG A 148 -12.88 16.01 1.12
N PHE A 149 -13.76 15.18 1.69
CA PHE A 149 -15.15 15.06 1.22
C PHE A 149 -15.95 16.35 1.43
N MET A 150 -15.76 17.04 2.56
CA MET A 150 -16.43 18.33 2.83
C MET A 150 -15.99 19.46 1.89
N ALA A 151 -14.82 19.36 1.26
CA ALA A 151 -14.30 20.35 0.32
C ALA A 151 -14.87 20.21 -1.10
N VAL A 152 -15.68 19.18 -1.38
CA VAL A 152 -16.28 18.97 -2.71
C VAL A 152 -17.37 20.01 -2.97
N ARG A 153 -17.27 20.69 -4.13
CA ARG A 153 -18.12 21.83 -4.50
C ARG A 153 -19.60 21.49 -4.70
N ASP A 154 -19.90 20.31 -5.25
CA ASP A 154 -21.25 19.94 -5.68
C ASP A 154 -21.54 18.44 -5.46
N GLU A 155 -22.77 18.13 -5.06
CA GLU A 155 -23.24 16.75 -4.86
C GLU A 155 -23.18 15.90 -6.15
N LYS A 156 -23.35 16.55 -7.31
CA LYS A 156 -23.22 15.89 -8.63
C LYS A 156 -21.77 15.52 -8.93
N GLU A 157 -20.80 16.34 -8.51
CA GLU A 157 -19.38 16.03 -8.65
C GLU A 157 -18.95 14.94 -7.65
N MET A 158 -19.55 14.92 -6.46
CA MET A 158 -19.36 13.86 -5.46
C MET A 158 -19.67 12.47 -6.01
N THR A 159 -20.80 12.32 -6.73
CA THR A 159 -21.22 11.02 -7.27
C THR A 159 -20.23 10.50 -8.33
N LYS A 160 -19.75 11.38 -9.21
CA LYS A 160 -18.73 11.03 -10.21
C LYS A 160 -17.40 10.70 -9.54
N SER A 161 -16.95 11.54 -8.60
CA SER A 161 -15.71 11.34 -7.85
C SER A 161 -15.73 10.01 -7.07
N LYS A 162 -16.86 9.68 -6.45
CA LYS A 162 -17.05 8.41 -5.74
C LYS A 162 -16.93 7.21 -6.69
N ALA A 163 -17.58 7.25 -7.85
CA ALA A 163 -17.50 6.15 -8.81
C ALA A 163 -16.06 5.93 -9.28
N THR A 164 -15.35 7.00 -9.67
CA THR A 164 -13.94 6.92 -10.07
C THR A 164 -13.06 6.41 -8.93
N ALA A 165 -13.24 6.91 -7.71
CA ALA A 165 -12.45 6.48 -6.54
C ALA A 165 -12.71 5.00 -6.18
N ILE A 166 -13.96 4.54 -6.21
CA ILE A 166 -14.29 3.13 -5.92
C ILE A 166 -13.71 2.22 -6.99
N SER A 167 -13.85 2.55 -8.27
CA SER A 167 -13.23 1.77 -9.35
C SER A 167 -11.71 1.72 -9.19
N TRP A 168 -11.09 2.82 -8.79
CA TRP A 168 -9.64 2.91 -8.55
C TRP A 168 -9.19 2.04 -7.38
N VAL A 169 -9.91 2.09 -6.26
CA VAL A 169 -9.61 1.32 -5.06
C VAL A 169 -9.84 -0.17 -5.32
N ALA A 170 -10.94 -0.54 -5.98
CA ALA A 170 -11.22 -1.93 -6.34
C ALA A 170 -10.14 -2.51 -7.26
N LEU A 171 -9.71 -1.75 -8.26
CA LEU A 171 -8.64 -2.16 -9.17
C LEU A 171 -7.30 -2.29 -8.44
N SER A 172 -6.89 -1.29 -7.67
CA SER A 172 -5.61 -1.31 -6.94
C SER A 172 -5.54 -2.43 -5.89
N LEU A 173 -6.62 -2.65 -5.12
CA LEU A 173 -6.71 -3.77 -4.18
C LEU A 173 -6.65 -5.12 -4.89
N GLY A 174 -7.34 -5.26 -6.03
CA GLY A 174 -7.29 -6.49 -6.83
C GLY A 174 -5.85 -6.83 -7.23
N PHE A 175 -5.12 -5.86 -7.77
CA PHE A 175 -3.72 -6.03 -8.17
C PHE A 175 -2.77 -6.20 -6.98
N ALA A 176 -3.03 -5.56 -5.83
CA ALA A 176 -2.26 -5.78 -4.61
C ALA A 176 -2.36 -7.24 -4.12
N VAL A 177 -3.54 -7.86 -4.23
CA VAL A 177 -3.70 -9.30 -3.94
C VAL A 177 -2.89 -10.15 -4.93
N PHE A 178 -2.92 -9.83 -6.22
CA PHE A 178 -2.08 -10.50 -7.21
C PHE A 178 -0.58 -10.37 -6.92
N ILE A 179 -0.12 -9.18 -6.50
CA ILE A 179 1.27 -8.96 -6.07
C ILE A 179 1.61 -9.84 -4.86
N GLY A 180 0.71 -9.99 -3.88
CA GLY A 180 0.93 -10.88 -2.74
C GLY A 180 1.09 -12.35 -3.15
N ILE A 181 0.20 -12.83 -4.03
CA ILE A 181 0.24 -14.21 -4.55
C ILE A 181 1.51 -14.45 -5.36
N LEU A 182 1.81 -13.57 -6.31
CA LEU A 182 3.02 -13.67 -7.14
C LEU A 182 4.29 -13.49 -6.32
N GLY A 183 4.26 -12.62 -5.31
CA GLY A 183 5.38 -12.38 -4.40
C GLY A 183 5.77 -13.64 -3.66
N ARG A 184 4.78 -14.40 -3.18
CA ARG A 184 5.02 -15.70 -2.54
C ARG A 184 5.61 -16.72 -3.52
N ALA A 185 5.13 -16.75 -4.76
CA ALA A 185 5.62 -17.65 -5.80
C ALA A 185 7.03 -17.30 -6.32
N TYR A 186 7.33 -16.00 -6.42
CA TYR A 186 8.51 -15.46 -7.10
C TYR A 186 9.66 -15.09 -6.16
N LEU A 187 9.34 -14.91 -4.87
CA LEU A 187 10.26 -14.52 -3.79
C LEU A 187 10.02 -15.38 -2.53
N PRO A 188 10.29 -16.69 -2.58
CA PRO A 188 10.09 -17.58 -1.42
C PRO A 188 10.97 -17.20 -0.21
N GLU A 189 12.08 -16.48 -0.44
CA GLU A 189 13.01 -15.99 0.59
C GLU A 189 12.38 -14.96 1.54
N LEU A 190 11.32 -14.24 1.10
CA LEU A 190 10.67 -13.20 1.90
C LEU A 190 9.63 -13.74 2.90
N VAL A 191 9.27 -15.03 2.79
CA VAL A 191 8.24 -15.66 3.62
C VAL A 191 8.61 -15.71 5.10
N ASN A 192 9.92 -15.64 5.44
CA ASN A 192 10.44 -15.80 6.79
C ASN A 192 10.58 -14.51 7.63
N GLY A 193 9.96 -13.39 7.24
CA GLY A 193 9.85 -12.23 8.13
C GLY A 193 9.79 -10.84 7.48
N ASN A 194 9.99 -10.74 6.16
CA ASN A 194 10.00 -9.45 5.44
C ASN A 194 8.86 -9.35 4.42
N ASN A 195 7.68 -9.86 4.79
CA ASN A 195 6.51 -9.89 3.90
C ASN A 195 6.07 -8.50 3.43
N GLU A 196 6.33 -7.45 4.23
CA GLU A 196 6.00 -6.06 3.90
C GLU A 196 6.85 -5.52 2.72
N LYS A 197 8.07 -6.05 2.55
CA LYS A 197 8.99 -5.63 1.47
C LYS A 197 8.70 -6.32 0.13
N VAL A 198 7.66 -7.16 0.06
CA VAL A 198 7.34 -7.97 -1.14
C VAL A 198 7.20 -7.14 -2.40
N PHE A 199 6.53 -5.99 -2.32
CA PHE A 199 6.33 -5.14 -3.49
C PHE A 199 7.63 -4.46 -3.94
N ILE A 200 8.44 -3.97 -2.99
CA ILE A 200 9.72 -3.31 -3.25
C ILE A 200 10.70 -4.30 -3.90
N GLU A 201 10.86 -5.48 -3.32
CA GLU A 201 11.77 -6.50 -3.85
C GLU A 201 11.28 -7.10 -5.17
N MET A 202 9.95 -7.16 -5.39
CA MET A 202 9.40 -7.55 -6.69
C MET A 202 9.74 -6.51 -7.76
N ILE A 203 9.59 -5.21 -7.49
CA ILE A 203 10.01 -4.16 -8.42
C ILE A 203 11.50 -4.28 -8.74
N LYS A 204 12.35 -4.46 -7.71
CA LYS A 204 13.80 -4.59 -7.89
C LYS A 204 14.13 -5.80 -8.76
N LYS A 205 13.57 -6.98 -8.47
CA LYS A 205 13.85 -8.21 -9.24
C LYS A 205 13.34 -8.11 -10.68
N VAL A 206 12.09 -7.68 -10.88
CA VAL A 206 11.48 -7.59 -12.22
C VAL A 206 12.14 -6.51 -13.08
N PHE A 207 12.32 -5.30 -12.56
CA PHE A 207 12.76 -4.17 -13.40
C PHE A 207 14.27 -3.98 -13.43
N THR A 208 15.00 -4.37 -12.38
CA THR A 208 16.47 -4.20 -12.34
C THR A 208 17.20 -5.42 -12.88
N VAL A 209 16.76 -6.63 -12.53
CA VAL A 209 17.44 -7.88 -12.90
C VAL A 209 16.95 -8.42 -14.24
N GLU A 210 15.64 -8.60 -14.40
CA GLU A 210 15.07 -9.20 -15.60
C GLU A 210 15.00 -8.20 -16.77
N MET A 211 14.40 -7.02 -16.54
CA MET A 211 14.19 -6.02 -17.60
C MET A 211 15.41 -5.11 -17.84
N ARG A 212 16.42 -5.14 -16.95
CA ARG A 212 17.61 -4.27 -16.97
C ARG A 212 17.28 -2.77 -17.14
N ALA A 213 16.15 -2.34 -16.59
CA ALA A 213 15.65 -0.97 -16.63
C ALA A 213 15.56 -0.38 -15.21
N PRO A 214 16.71 -0.15 -14.53
CA PRO A 214 16.73 0.36 -13.16
C PRO A 214 16.08 1.74 -13.03
N PHE A 215 16.06 2.53 -14.11
CA PHE A 215 15.37 3.82 -14.13
C PHE A 215 13.86 3.68 -13.93
N ILE A 216 13.23 2.65 -14.53
CA ILE A 216 11.80 2.39 -14.38
C ILE A 216 11.49 1.86 -12.98
N ALA A 217 12.39 1.02 -12.44
CA ALA A 217 12.32 0.58 -11.05
C ALA A 217 12.34 1.77 -10.09
N GLY A 218 13.31 2.68 -10.26
CA GLY A 218 13.44 3.90 -9.47
C GLY A 218 12.24 4.83 -9.61
N LEU A 219 11.68 4.98 -10.82
CA LEU A 219 10.48 5.79 -11.05
C LEU A 219 9.26 5.25 -10.28
N PHE A 220 9.03 3.94 -10.31
CA PHE A 220 7.93 3.34 -9.54
C PHE A 220 8.18 3.39 -8.04
N LEU A 221 9.41 3.18 -7.60
CA LEU A 221 9.78 3.28 -6.18
C LEU A 221 9.66 4.71 -5.66
N CYS A 222 9.92 5.74 -6.47
CA CYS A 222 9.67 7.14 -6.12
C CYS A 222 8.17 7.49 -6.03
N GLY A 223 7.30 6.70 -6.66
CA GLY A 223 5.85 6.91 -6.64
C GLY A 223 5.16 6.31 -5.41
N ILE A 224 5.89 5.57 -4.57
CA ILE A 224 5.39 4.94 -3.33
C ILE A 224 5.80 5.83 -2.16
#